data_AF-A0A3P8KWE2-F1
#
_entry.id   AF-A0A3P8KWE2-F1
#
_cell.length_a   1.000
_cell.length_b   1.000
_cell.length_c   1.000
_cell.angle_alpha   90.00
_cell.angle_beta   90.00
_cell.angle_gamma   90.00
#
_symmetry.space_group_name_H-M   'P 1'
#
loop_
_entity.id
_entity.type
_entity.pdbx_description
1 polymer ?
#
loop_
_entity_poly.entity_id
_entity_poly.type
_entity_poly.pdbx_seq_one_letter_code
_entity_poly.pdbx_strand_id
1 'polypeptide(L)'
;MSTIVDTFIAPPCRAEIEILYQDEHLLLIAKPAGLLSLSGKNPRNLDSVHHRLVQTFPGCTLVHRLDFGTSGVMVIARNKAINAALCQQFSQRAVSKVYSALLCGHLADDEGVIDAPIAKDPALFSANDHLRHPRQAGPLPLSGA
;
A
#
# COMPACT_ATOMS: atom_id res chain seq x y z
N MET A 1 -0.63 -15.25 25.27
CA MET A 1 -0.81 -14.06 24.42
C MET A 1 0.55 -13.71 23.82
N SER A 2 0.80 -14.04 22.55
CA SER A 2 2.06 -13.66 21.89
C SER A 2 1.94 -12.20 21.48
N THR A 3 2.72 -11.34 22.13
CA THR A 3 2.84 -9.92 21.77
C THR A 3 3.49 -9.83 20.41
N ILE A 4 2.73 -9.35 19.42
CA ILE A 4 3.30 -8.97 18.12
C ILE A 4 4.20 -7.76 18.37
N VAL A 5 5.52 -7.96 18.30
CA VAL A 5 6.49 -6.87 18.40
C VAL A 5 6.81 -6.41 16.99
N ASP A 6 6.17 -5.33 16.54
CA ASP A 6 6.60 -4.60 15.35
C ASP A 6 7.92 -3.87 15.67
N THR A 7 9.04 -4.47 15.28
CA THR A 7 10.39 -3.95 15.57
C THR A 7 10.83 -2.86 14.60
N PHE A 8 10.11 -2.66 13.50
CA PHE A 8 10.47 -1.64 12.53
C PHE A 8 10.18 -0.26 13.08
N ILE A 9 11.18 0.63 13.04
CA ILE A 9 11.03 2.04 13.36
C ILE A 9 11.47 2.82 12.13
N ALA A 10 10.55 3.58 11.55
CA ALA A 10 10.81 4.41 10.39
C ALA A 10 11.79 5.54 10.78
N PRO A 11 12.88 5.74 10.03
CA PRO A 11 13.71 6.94 10.18
C PRO A 11 12.88 8.22 10.00
N PRO A 12 13.20 9.32 10.71
CA PRO A 12 12.50 10.58 10.54
C PRO A 12 12.57 11.09 9.10
N CYS A 13 11.42 11.44 8.51
CA CYS A 13 11.35 12.09 7.21
C CYS A 13 11.26 13.60 7.37
N ARG A 14 12.23 14.36 6.85
CA ARG A 14 12.25 15.83 6.91
C ARG A 14 11.66 16.51 5.68
N ALA A 15 11.31 15.74 4.66
CA ALA A 15 10.69 16.29 3.45
C ALA A 15 9.24 16.69 3.74
N GLU A 16 8.80 17.77 3.10
CA GLU A 16 7.41 18.19 3.11
C GLU A 16 6.59 17.41 2.08
N ILE A 17 5.26 17.40 2.28
CA ILE A 17 4.32 16.84 1.32
C ILE A 17 3.92 17.95 0.36
N GLU A 18 4.30 17.81 -0.91
CA GLU A 18 3.87 18.75 -1.95
C GLU A 18 2.42 18.47 -2.35
N ILE A 19 1.62 19.53 -2.47
CA ILE A 19 0.25 19.46 -2.99
C ILE A 19 0.30 19.75 -4.48
N LEU A 20 -0.08 18.76 -5.29
CA LEU A 20 -0.10 18.87 -6.75
C LEU A 20 -1.44 19.42 -7.26
N TYR A 21 -2.53 19.09 -6.57
CA TYR A 21 -3.87 19.55 -6.89
C TYR A 21 -4.78 19.49 -5.66
N GLN A 22 -5.72 20.42 -5.56
CA GLN A 22 -6.69 20.47 -4.48
C GLN A 22 -8.02 21.05 -4.98
N ASP A 23 -9.12 20.36 -4.66
CA ASP A 23 -10.48 20.90 -4.75
C ASP A 23 -11.31 20.53 -3.50
N GLU A 24 -12.63 20.69 -3.58
CA GLU A 24 -13.55 20.36 -2.49
C GLU A 24 -13.57 18.87 -2.12
N HIS A 25 -13.24 18.00 -3.07
CA HIS A 25 -13.42 16.56 -2.99
C HIS A 25 -12.11 15.79 -2.91
N LEU A 26 -11.08 16.26 -3.61
CA LEU A 26 -9.82 15.58 -3.84
C LEU A 26 -8.64 16.45 -3.41
N LEU A 27 -7.60 15.75 -2.94
CA LEU A 27 -6.27 16.29 -2.75
C LEU A 27 -5.29 15.32 -3.40
N LEU A 28 -4.51 15.79 -4.37
CA LEU A 28 -3.40 15.03 -4.94
C LEU A 28 -2.11 15.56 -4.34
N ILE A 29 -1.30 14.64 -3.83
CA ILE A 29 -0.01 14.97 -3.23
C ILE A 29 1.13 14.23 -3.94
N ALA A 30 2.34 14.79 -3.88
CA ALA A 30 3.57 14.03 -4.10
C ALA A 30 4.10 13.54 -2.75
N LYS A 31 3.96 12.23 -2.48
CA LYS A 31 4.55 11.62 -1.29
C LYS A 31 6.07 11.53 -1.45
N PRO A 32 6.87 12.04 -0.50
CA PRO A 32 8.32 11.78 -0.49
C PRO A 32 8.62 10.31 -0.14
N ALA A 33 9.72 9.78 -0.66
CA ALA A 33 10.26 8.50 -0.21
C ALA A 33 10.68 8.58 1.27
N GLY A 34 10.52 7.50 2.02
CA GLY A 34 10.87 7.45 3.44
C GLY A 34 9.81 8.06 4.37
N LEU A 35 8.63 8.42 3.87
CA LEU A 35 7.47 8.77 4.69
C LEU A 35 6.42 7.65 4.63
N LEU A 36 5.89 7.23 5.77
CA LEU A 36 4.81 6.25 5.81
C LEU A 36 3.53 6.82 5.18
N SER A 37 2.74 5.99 4.47
CA SER A 37 1.41 6.42 4.04
C SER A 37 0.44 6.56 5.23
N LEU A 38 0.37 5.53 6.08
CA LEU A 38 -0.37 5.52 7.34
C LEU A 38 0.59 5.26 8.50
N SER A 39 0.28 5.78 9.68
CA SER A 39 1.01 5.48 10.91
C SER A 39 1.11 3.97 11.14
N GLY A 40 2.28 3.52 11.58
CA GLY A 40 2.57 2.12 11.86
C GLY A 40 1.95 1.63 13.18
N LYS A 41 2.04 0.31 13.44
CA LYS A 41 1.58 -0.28 14.71
C LYS A 41 2.51 0.08 15.86
N ASN A 42 3.81 0.17 15.59
CA ASN A 42 4.77 0.66 16.58
C ASN A 42 4.43 2.13 16.95
N PRO A 43 4.24 2.48 18.23
CA PRO A 43 3.91 3.83 18.67
C PRO A 43 4.95 4.90 18.29
N ARG A 44 6.16 4.51 17.89
CA ARG A 44 7.18 5.45 17.37
C ARG A 44 6.96 5.81 15.89
N ASN A 45 6.14 5.06 15.17
CA ASN A 45 5.85 5.26 13.75
C ASN A 45 4.56 6.07 13.52
N LEU A 46 4.39 7.17 14.26
CA LEU A 46 3.21 8.03 14.11
C LEU A 46 3.27 8.88 12.85
N ASP A 47 4.45 9.39 12.52
CA ASP A 47 4.64 10.28 11.39
C ASP A 47 4.35 9.58 10.05
N SER A 48 3.42 10.16 9.28
CA SER A 48 2.92 9.60 8.03
C SER A 48 2.19 10.67 7.22
N VAL A 49 1.92 10.39 5.94
CA VAL A 49 1.09 11.23 5.06
C VAL A 49 -0.23 11.56 5.74
N HIS A 50 -0.97 10.55 6.18
CA HIS A 50 -2.25 10.78 6.84
C HIS A 50 -2.10 11.62 8.11
N HIS A 51 -1.13 11.30 8.97
CA HIS A 51 -0.91 12.02 10.23
C HIS A 51 -0.65 13.51 10.01
N ARG A 52 0.15 13.87 8.99
CA ARG A 52 0.43 15.27 8.64
C ARG A 52 -0.78 15.94 7.99
N LEU A 53 -1.40 15.29 7.01
CA LEU A 53 -2.49 15.90 6.23
C LEU A 53 -3.75 16.19 7.06
N VAL A 54 -4.09 15.36 8.04
CA VAL A 54 -5.29 15.62 8.87
C VAL A 54 -5.18 16.87 9.74
N GLN A 55 -3.96 17.38 9.98
CA GLN A 55 -3.76 18.64 10.70
C GLN A 55 -4.23 19.84 9.88
N THR A 56 -4.07 19.79 8.55
CA THR A 56 -4.46 20.86 7.63
C THR A 56 -5.83 20.60 6.99
N PHE A 57 -6.17 19.33 6.78
CA PHE A 57 -7.40 18.89 6.14
C PHE A 57 -8.13 17.88 7.03
N PRO A 58 -8.80 18.36 8.10
CA PRO A 58 -9.57 17.50 8.99
C PRO A 58 -10.58 16.66 8.21
N GLY A 59 -10.63 15.36 8.50
CA GLY A 59 -11.55 14.42 7.84
C GLY A 59 -11.07 13.89 6.49
N CYS A 60 -9.88 14.29 6.01
CA CYS A 60 -9.27 13.64 4.85
C CYS A 60 -8.92 12.18 5.18
N THR A 61 -8.99 11.31 4.18
CA THR A 61 -8.78 9.87 4.34
C THR A 61 -8.04 9.30 3.15
N LEU A 62 -7.24 8.27 3.39
CA LEU A 62 -6.55 7.56 2.31
C LEU A 62 -7.46 6.51 1.68
N VAL A 63 -7.36 6.36 0.36
CA VAL A 63 -8.08 5.34 -0.43
C VAL A 63 -7.14 4.26 -0.96
N HIS A 64 -5.84 4.57 -1.00
CA HIS A 64 -4.74 3.70 -1.42
C HIS A 64 -3.46 4.14 -0.71
N ARG A 65 -2.38 3.39 -0.88
CA ARG A 65 -1.12 3.62 -0.18
C ARG A 65 0.05 3.41 -1.13
N LEU A 66 1.12 4.17 -0.91
CA LEU A 66 2.45 3.87 -1.40
C LEU A 66 3.28 3.28 -0.26
N ASP A 67 4.20 2.38 -0.60
CA ASP A 67 5.12 1.79 0.37
C ASP A 67 6.07 2.85 0.94
N PHE A 68 6.70 2.53 2.08
CA PHE A 68 7.58 3.44 2.81
C PHE A 68 8.67 4.05 1.91
N GLY A 69 9.38 3.22 1.15
CA GLY A 69 10.45 3.65 0.25
C GLY A 69 9.98 4.26 -1.08
N THR A 70 8.69 4.20 -1.39
CA THR A 70 8.15 4.65 -2.67
C THR A 70 7.77 6.12 -2.60
N SER A 71 8.24 6.93 -3.54
CA SER A 71 7.76 8.30 -3.78
C SER A 71 6.69 8.31 -4.86
N GLY A 72 5.94 9.41 -4.96
CA GLY A 72 5.05 9.66 -6.10
C GLY A 72 3.65 10.10 -5.72
N VAL A 73 2.76 10.06 -6.71
CA VAL A 73 1.43 10.66 -6.61
C VAL A 73 0.50 9.82 -5.73
N MET A 74 -0.18 10.47 -4.79
CA MET A 74 -1.32 9.88 -4.09
C MET A 74 -2.56 10.76 -4.19
N VAL A 75 -3.68 10.15 -4.59
CA VAL A 75 -5.03 10.72 -4.44
C VAL A 75 -5.54 10.50 -3.01
N ILE A 76 -5.99 11.58 -2.38
CA ILE A 76 -6.56 11.61 -1.03
C ILE A 76 -8.01 12.09 -1.11
N ALA A 77 -8.91 11.41 -0.40
CA ALA A 77 -10.31 11.84 -0.30
C ALA A 77 -10.46 12.91 0.78
N ARG A 78 -11.16 14.01 0.48
CA ARG A 78 -11.42 15.09 1.46
C ARG A 78 -12.51 14.77 2.47
N ASN A 79 -13.34 13.77 2.19
CA ASN A 79 -14.43 13.34 3.07
C ASN A 79 -14.80 11.86 2.82
N LYS A 80 -15.68 11.32 3.68
CA LYS A 80 -16.09 9.90 3.65
C LYS A 80 -16.85 9.50 2.38
N ALA A 81 -17.67 10.40 1.82
CA ALA A 81 -18.43 10.10 0.61
C ALA A 81 -17.50 9.92 -0.59
N ILE A 82 -16.53 10.82 -0.75
CA ILE A 82 -15.50 10.71 -1.80
C ILE A 82 -14.59 9.51 -1.56
N ASN A 83 -14.26 9.20 -0.30
CA ASN A 83 -13.49 8.00 0.02
C ASN A 83 -14.19 6.73 -0.48
N ALA A 84 -15.49 6.59 -0.24
CA ALA A 84 -16.27 5.44 -0.70
C ALA A 84 -16.28 5.33 -2.24
N ALA A 85 -16.51 6.45 -2.93
CA ALA A 85 -16.51 6.49 -4.39
C ALA A 85 -15.15 6.09 -4.98
N LEU A 86 -14.05 6.61 -4.42
CA LEU A 86 -12.71 6.23 -4.85
C LEU A 86 -12.38 4.77 -4.52
N CYS A 87 -12.70 4.29 -3.31
CA CYS A 87 -12.50 2.88 -2.95
C CYS A 87 -13.21 1.92 -3.92
N GLN A 88 -14.40 2.31 -4.40
CA GLN A 88 -15.10 1.56 -5.44
C GLN A 88 -14.32 1.56 -6.77
N GLN A 89 -13.81 2.70 -7.23
CA GLN A 89 -13.00 2.76 -8.46
C GLN A 89 -11.72 1.92 -8.35
N PHE A 90 -11.04 1.96 -7.20
CA PHE A 90 -9.86 1.13 -6.94
C PHE A 90 -10.20 -0.37 -6.92
N SER A 91 -11.30 -0.77 -6.28
CA SER A 91 -11.70 -2.18 -6.22
C SER A 91 -12.15 -2.73 -7.57
N GLN A 92 -12.78 -1.89 -8.40
CA GLN A 92 -13.15 -2.20 -9.79
C GLN A 92 -11.96 -2.17 -10.76
N ARG A 93 -10.75 -1.84 -10.30
CA ARG A 93 -9.55 -1.67 -11.13
C ARG A 93 -9.71 -0.64 -12.26
N ALA A 94 -10.57 0.36 -12.06
CA ALA A 94 -10.81 1.45 -13.02
C ALA A 94 -9.70 2.53 -12.99
N VAL A 95 -8.79 2.45 -12.02
CA VAL A 95 -7.68 3.39 -11.84
C VAL A 95 -6.41 2.86 -12.50
N SER A 96 -5.90 3.59 -13.50
CA SER A 96 -4.60 3.33 -14.11
C SER A 96 -3.47 3.91 -13.25
N LYS A 97 -2.40 3.13 -13.05
CA LYS A 97 -1.22 3.53 -12.28
C LYS A 97 0.03 3.21 -13.09
N VAL A 98 0.96 4.16 -13.16
CA VAL A 98 2.23 4.02 -13.85
C VAL A 98 3.35 4.35 -12.87
N TYR A 99 4.41 3.56 -12.89
CA TYR A 99 5.58 3.74 -12.05
C TYR A 99 6.83 3.74 -12.92
N SER A 100 7.81 4.56 -12.53
CA SER A 100 9.17 4.50 -13.06
C SER A 100 10.09 3.98 -11.97
N ALA A 101 10.98 3.07 -12.34
CA ALA A 101 11.93 2.46 -11.41
C ALA A 101 13.27 2.23 -12.11
N LEU A 102 14.34 2.28 -11.33
CA LEU A 102 15.67 1.82 -11.74
C LEU A 102 15.88 0.41 -11.20
N LEU A 103 16.24 -0.52 -12.08
CA LEU A 103 16.43 -1.93 -11.75
C LEU A 103 17.91 -2.30 -11.71
N CYS A 104 18.24 -3.34 -10.95
CA CYS A 104 19.56 -3.96 -10.97
C CYS A 104 19.57 -5.10 -12.01
N GLY A 105 20.53 -5.08 -12.92
CA GLY A 105 20.62 -6.01 -14.05
C GLY A 105 20.04 -5.45 -15.35
N HIS A 106 20.01 -6.29 -16.39
CA HIS A 106 19.48 -5.94 -17.71
C HIS A 106 18.29 -6.84 -18.03
N LEU A 107 17.22 -6.24 -18.54
CA LEU A 107 16.07 -6.98 -19.05
C LEU A 107 16.45 -7.62 -20.40
N ALA A 108 15.90 -8.80 -20.68
CA ALA A 108 16.09 -9.46 -21.96
C ALA A 108 15.28 -8.78 -23.08
N ASP A 109 14.09 -8.29 -22.74
CA ASP A 109 13.13 -7.65 -23.63
C ASP A 109 12.78 -6.25 -23.12
N ASP A 110 12.38 -5.34 -24.03
CA ASP A 110 11.99 -3.95 -23.70
C ASP A 110 10.60 -3.85 -23.08
N GLU A 111 9.76 -4.88 -23.26
CA GLU A 111 8.41 -4.97 -22.70
C GLU A 111 8.05 -6.40 -22.28
N GLY A 112 7.08 -6.53 -21.39
CA GLY A 112 6.61 -7.83 -20.93
C GLY A 112 5.54 -7.72 -19.84
N VAL A 113 4.99 -8.87 -19.45
CA VAL A 113 3.99 -8.98 -18.39
C VAL A 113 4.48 -9.94 -17.32
N ILE A 114 4.49 -9.49 -16.07
CA ILE A 114 4.75 -10.33 -14.90
C ILE A 114 3.40 -10.72 -14.31
N ASP A 115 2.95 -11.95 -14.58
CA ASP A 115 1.71 -12.52 -14.03
C ASP A 115 2.03 -13.65 -13.04
N ALA A 116 2.56 -13.27 -11.88
CA ALA A 116 2.90 -14.20 -10.80
C ALA A 116 2.08 -13.86 -9.52
N PRO A 117 1.45 -14.84 -8.86
CA PRO A 117 0.70 -14.61 -7.64
C PRO A 117 1.64 -14.21 -6.49
N ILE A 118 1.24 -13.20 -5.71
CA ILE A 118 2.00 -12.70 -4.56
C ILE A 118 1.26 -13.06 -3.28
N ALA A 119 1.99 -13.63 -2.32
CA ALA A 119 1.52 -13.88 -0.96
C ALA A 119 2.53 -13.34 0.05
N LYS A 120 2.07 -13.13 1.29
CA LYS A 120 2.98 -12.82 2.39
C LYS A 120 3.85 -14.02 2.69
N ASP A 121 5.14 -13.80 2.92
CA ASP A 121 6.04 -14.83 3.41
C ASP A 121 5.63 -15.25 4.84
N PRO A 122 5.24 -16.51 5.08
CA PRO A 122 4.83 -16.98 6.41
C PRO A 122 5.93 -16.90 7.48
N ALA A 123 7.21 -16.95 7.09
CA ALA A 123 8.33 -16.90 8.03
C ALA A 123 8.65 -15.47 8.49
N LEU A 124 8.45 -14.49 7.60
CA LEU A 124 8.70 -13.07 7.86
C LEU A 124 7.44 -12.31 8.30
N PHE A 125 6.26 -12.88 8.04
CA PHE A 125 4.98 -12.35 8.44
C PHE A 125 4.42 -13.20 9.57
N SER A 126 4.66 -12.82 10.84
CA SER A 126 4.13 -13.57 11.99
C SER A 126 2.60 -13.69 11.91
N ALA A 127 2.15 -14.87 11.51
CA ALA A 127 0.76 -15.30 11.50
C ALA A 127 0.40 -15.84 12.88
N ASN A 128 -0.19 -15.01 13.73
CA ASN A 128 -1.25 -15.51 14.61
C ASN A 128 -2.56 -14.94 14.09
N ASP A 129 -2.96 -15.41 12.90
CA ASP A 129 -4.33 -15.32 12.43
C ASP A 129 -4.84 -16.77 12.35
N HIS A 130 -5.54 -17.16 13.42
CA HIS A 130 -6.06 -18.50 13.63
C HIS A 130 -7.09 -18.83 12.54
N LEU A 131 -6.72 -19.66 11.57
CA LEU A 131 -7.57 -20.68 10.93
C LEU A 131 -6.85 -21.25 9.68
N ARG A 132 -6.09 -22.32 9.88
CA ARG A 132 -5.88 -23.32 8.82
C ARG A 132 -6.25 -24.69 9.36
N HIS A 133 -7.52 -25.05 9.22
CA HIS A 133 -7.86 -26.44 8.98
C HIS A 133 -7.21 -26.84 7.64
N PRO A 134 -6.44 -27.94 7.58
CA PRO A 134 -5.96 -28.44 6.32
C PRO A 134 -7.16 -29.01 5.54
N ARG A 135 -7.60 -28.32 4.48
CA ARG A 135 -8.38 -29.01 3.44
C ARG A 135 -7.40 -29.92 2.72
N GLN A 136 -7.61 -31.23 2.88
CA GLN A 136 -6.90 -32.27 2.15
C GLN A 136 -7.02 -31.99 0.64
N ALA A 137 -5.89 -31.90 -0.05
CA ALA A 137 -5.87 -31.98 -1.50
C ALA A 137 -6.18 -33.42 -1.88
N GLY A 138 -7.35 -33.66 -2.47
CA GLY A 138 -7.66 -34.93 -3.14
C GLY A 138 -6.83 -35.08 -4.42
N PRO A 139 -6.53 -36.31 -4.85
CA PRO A 139 -5.70 -36.54 -6.03
C PRO A 139 -6.41 -36.09 -7.31
N LEU A 140 -5.65 -35.45 -8.21
CA LEU A 140 -6.06 -35.12 -9.58
C LEU A 140 -6.27 -36.42 -10.38
N PRO A 141 -7.32 -36.54 -11.21
CA PRO A 141 -7.48 -37.68 -12.10
C PRO A 141 -6.47 -37.57 -13.26
N LEU A 142 -5.70 -38.63 -13.46
CA LEU A 142 -4.94 -38.86 -14.69
C LEU A 142 -5.94 -39.21 -15.80
N SER A 143 -6.13 -38.30 -16.76
CA SER A 143 -6.74 -38.64 -18.04
C SER A 143 -5.68 -39.30 -18.91
N GLY A 144 -5.95 -40.54 -19.32
CA GLY A 144 -5.10 -41.30 -20.22
C GLY A 144 -5.11 -40.79 -21.67
N ALA A 145 -4.08 -41.23 -22.38
CA ALA A 145 -4.08 -41.55 -23.80
C ALA A 145 -3.69 -43.03 -23.92
#